data_AF-A0A6A3BS96-F1
#
_entry.id   AF-A0A6A3BS96-F1
#
_cell.length_a   1.000
_cell.length_b   1.000
_cell.length_c   1.000
_cell.angle_alpha   90.00
_cell.angle_beta   90.00
_cell.angle_gamma   90.00
#
_symmetry.space_group_name_H-M   'P 1'
#
loop_
_entity.id
_entity.type
_entity.pdbx_description
1 polymer ?
#
loop_
_entity_poly.entity_id
_entity_poly.type
_entity_poly.pdbx_seq_one_letter_code
_entity_poly.pdbx_strand_id
1 'polypeptide(L)' 'MGRFSVKSNGFTLAMVSKVAGEIRDLVAGKLVHCHGIKIGFVVDIVVSNSLISMYEKCGEFEAMKKVFDEMCERNVGS' A
#
# COMPACT_ATOMS: atom_id res chain seq x y z
N MET A 1 -1.91 17.89 -27.58
CA MET A 1 -2.35 16.98 -26.50
C MET A 1 -1.47 17.22 -25.29
N GLY A 2 -1.93 18.04 -24.33
CA GLY A 2 -1.21 18.25 -23.08
C GLY A 2 -1.23 16.96 -22.27
N ARG A 3 -0.07 16.40 -21.95
CA ARG A 3 0.04 15.38 -20.91
C ARG A 3 -0.45 16.02 -19.62
N PHE A 4 -1.64 15.64 -19.16
CA PHE A 4 -2.09 15.98 -17.82
C PHE A 4 -1.03 15.47 -16.85
N SER A 5 -0.35 16.39 -16.16
CA SER A 5 0.48 16.04 -15.00
C SER A 5 -0.44 15.60 -13.87
N VAL A 6 -0.97 14.38 -13.97
CA VAL A 6 -1.63 13.72 -12.84
C VAL A 6 -0.52 13.43 -11.84
N LYS A 7 -0.58 14.05 -10.66
CA LYS A 7 0.33 13.77 -9.55
C LYS A 7 -0.07 12.39 -8.97
N SER A 8 0.33 11.33 -9.69
CA SER A 8 -0.30 10.01 -9.66
C SER A 8 0.64 8.95 -9.11
N ASN A 9 0.96 9.01 -7.82
CA ASN A 9 1.88 8.01 -7.25
C ASN A 9 1.29 7.39 -5.97
N GLY A 10 1.08 8.15 -4.88
CA GLY A 10 0.52 7.60 -3.63
C GLY A 10 -0.94 7.15 -3.72
N PHE A 11 -1.82 7.99 -4.28
CA PHE A 11 -3.26 7.67 -4.38
C PHE A 11 -3.53 6.45 -5.29
N THR A 12 -2.80 6.34 -6.41
CA THR A 12 -2.91 5.19 -7.32
C THR A 12 -2.46 3.92 -6.63
N LEU A 13 -1.32 3.94 -5.92
CA LEU A 13 -0.86 2.79 -5.13
C LEU A 13 -1.91 2.39 -4.09
N ALA A 14 -2.47 3.35 -3.36
CA ALA A 14 -3.48 3.06 -2.34
C ALA A 14 -4.75 2.41 -2.92
N MET A 15 -5.20 2.91 -4.07
CA MET A 15 -6.36 2.35 -4.77
C MET A 15 -6.09 0.93 -5.27
N VAL A 16 -4.95 0.69 -5.91
CA VAL A 16 -4.62 -0.65 -6.43
C VAL A 16 -4.39 -1.64 -5.28
N SER A 17 -3.73 -1.24 -4.19
CA SER A 17 -3.60 -2.05 -2.97
C SER A 17 -4.97 -2.45 -2.43
N LYS A 18 -5.90 -1.49 -2.32
CA LYS A 18 -7.26 -1.76 -1.85
C LYS A 18 -7.97 -2.78 -2.74
N VAL A 19 -7.95 -2.57 -4.07
CA VAL A 19 -8.58 -3.49 -5.03
C VAL A 19 -7.97 -4.89 -4.93
N ALA A 20 -6.63 -5.00 -4.87
CA ALA A 20 -5.93 -6.27 -4.68
C ALA A 20 -6.39 -6.99 -3.40
N GLY A 21 -6.62 -6.24 -2.32
CA GLY A 21 -7.17 -6.76 -1.07
C GLY A 21 -8.61 -7.27 -1.21
N GLU A 22 -9.49 -6.53 -1.89
CA GLU A 22 -10.89 -6.96 -2.11
C GLU A 22 -10.98 -8.26 -2.93
N ILE A 23 -10.14 -8.40 -3.95
CA ILE A 23 -10.09 -9.61 -4.79
C ILE A 23 -9.18 -10.71 -4.20
N ARG A 24 -8.53 -10.43 -3.06
CA ARG A 24 -7.60 -11.32 -2.34
C ARG A 24 -6.44 -11.81 -3.23
N ASP A 25 -5.97 -10.96 -4.14
CA ASP A 25 -4.82 -11.24 -5.01
C ASP A 25 -3.52 -10.77 -4.35
N LEU A 26 -2.91 -11.70 -3.61
CA LEU A 26 -1.66 -11.46 -2.91
C LEU A 26 -0.49 -11.16 -3.86
N VAL A 27 -0.49 -11.71 -5.07
CA VAL A 27 0.59 -11.50 -6.04
C VAL A 27 0.55 -10.05 -6.53
N ALA A 28 -0.63 -9.58 -6.94
CA ALA A 28 -0.84 -8.18 -7.30
C ALA A 28 -0.47 -7.25 -6.13
N GLY A 29 -0.91 -7.57 -4.91
CA GLY A 29 -0.57 -6.81 -3.71
C GLY A 29 0.93 -6.70 -3.45
N LYS A 30 1.68 -7.79 -3.58
CA LYS A 30 3.15 -7.80 -3.43
C LYS A 30 3.84 -6.97 -4.53
N LEU A 31 3.34 -7.00 -5.78
CA LEU A 31 3.88 -6.17 -6.85
C LEU A 31 3.68 -4.68 -6.57
N VAL A 32 2.50 -4.30 -6.09
CA VAL A 32 2.19 -2.92 -5.69
C VAL A 32 3.08 -2.47 -4.53
N HIS A 33 3.25 -3.33 -3.51
CA HIS A 33 4.14 -3.04 -2.38
C HIS A 33 5.59 -2.83 -2.84
N CYS A 34 6.14 -3.77 -3.61
CA CYS A 34 7.49 -3.65 -4.18
C CYS A 34 7.67 -2.40 -5.03
N HIS A 35 6.65 -2.03 -5.81
CA HIS A 35 6.67 -0.78 -6.58
C HIS A 35 6.70 0.43 -5.64
N GLY A 36 5.83 0.47 -4.63
CA GLY A 36 5.77 1.52 -3.61
C GLY A 36 7.10 1.75 -2.89
N ILE A 37 7.81 0.67 -2.53
CA ILE A 37 9.17 0.75 -1.98
C ILE A 37 10.12 1.43 -2.98
N LYS A 38 10.15 0.98 -4.24
CA LYS A 38 11.06 1.51 -5.27
C LYS A 38 10.87 2.99 -5.55
N ILE A 39 9.64 3.49 -5.44
CA ILE A 39 9.33 4.91 -5.68
C ILE A 39 9.27 5.74 -4.38
N GLY A 40 9.58 5.15 -3.22
CA GLY A 40 9.67 5.85 -1.93
C GLY A 40 8.32 6.21 -1.30
N PHE A 41 7.24 5.52 -1.65
CA PHE A 41 5.88 5.80 -1.16
C PHE A 41 5.45 4.92 0.02
N VAL A 42 6.27 3.97 0.47
CA VAL A 42 5.92 3.11 1.62
C VAL A 42 5.86 3.87 2.95
N VAL A 43 6.43 5.08 3.01
CA VAL A 43 6.35 6.00 4.15
C VAL A 43 5.07 6.84 4.17
N ASP A 44 4.32 6.87 3.06
CA ASP A 44 3.05 7.60 2.98
C ASP A 44 1.98 6.82 3.75
N ILE A 45 1.43 7.42 4.80
CA ILE A 45 0.48 6.79 5.72
C ILE A 45 -0.75 6.20 5.00
N VAL A 46 -1.20 6.83 3.90
CA VAL A 46 -2.36 6.35 3.13
C VAL A 46 -1.99 5.08 2.38
N VAL A 47 -0.81 5.05 1.76
CA VAL A 47 -0.29 3.87 1.06
C VAL A 47 -0.01 2.73 2.05
N SER A 48 0.67 2.99 3.17
CA SER A 48 0.97 1.96 4.17
C SER A 48 -0.30 1.34 4.75
N ASN A 49 -1.30 2.15 5.11
CA ASN A 49 -2.57 1.65 5.61
C ASN A 49 -3.32 0.80 4.57
N SER A 50 -3.29 1.21 3.30
CA SER A 50 -3.89 0.42 2.23
C SER A 50 -3.20 -0.93 2.02
N LEU A 51 -1.86 -0.99 2.18
CA LEU A 51 -1.08 -2.22 2.10
C LEU A 51 -1.34 -3.13 3.30
N ILE A 52 -1.45 -2.57 4.50
CA ILE A 52 -1.83 -3.30 5.73
C ILE A 52 -3.18 -3.99 5.53
N SER A 53 -4.21 -3.24 5.11
CA SER A 53 -5.54 -3.81 4.87
C SER A 53 -5.53 -4.86 3.75
N MET A 54 -4.74 -4.66 2.71
CA MET A 54 -4.57 -5.65 1.64
C MET A 54 -3.95 -6.96 2.17
N TYR A 55 -2.86 -6.87 2.94
CA TYR A 55 -2.20 -8.04 3.51
C TYR A 55 -3.07 -8.75 4.54
N GLU A 56 -3.82 -8.02 5.37
CA GLU A 56 -4.83 -8.56 6.28
C GLU A 56 -5.88 -9.38 5.52
N LYS A 57 -6.48 -8.83 4.46
CA LYS A 57 -7.49 -9.52 3.65
C LYS A 57 -6.97 -10.77 2.94
N CYS A 58 -5.69 -10.75 2.56
CA CYS A 58 -4.98 -11.88 1.97
C CYS A 58 -4.49 -12.90 3.00
N GLY A 59 -4.57 -12.61 4.31
CA GLY A 59 -4.10 -13.49 5.38
C GLY A 59 -2.58 -13.49 5.59
N GLU A 60 -1.85 -12.52 5.04
CA GLU A 60 -0.40 -12.40 5.15
C GLU A 60 0.02 -11.46 6.28
N PHE A 61 -0.19 -11.92 7.51
CA PHE A 61 0.02 -11.13 8.73
C PHE A 61 1.49 -10.75 8.97
N GLU A 62 2.45 -11.57 8.54
CA GLU A 62 3.87 -11.24 8.69
C GLU A 62 4.26 -10.04 7.81
N ALA A 63 3.78 -10.02 6.56
CA ALA A 63 4.00 -8.89 5.65
C ALA A 63 3.25 -7.64 6.11
N MET A 64 2.01 -7.79 6.58
CA MET A 64 1.26 -6.70 7.21
C MET A 64 2.02 -6.08 8.38
N LYS A 65 2.56 -6.90 9.27
CA LYS A 65 3.32 -6.45 10.44
C LYS A 65 4.61 -5.74 10.04
N LYS A 66 5.33 -6.25 9.04
CA LYS A 66 6.52 -5.59 8.48
C LYS A 66 6.20 -4.18 7.98
N VAL A 67 5.13 -4.03 7.19
CA VAL A 67 4.68 -2.70 6.72
C VAL A 67 4.38 -1.78 7.90
N PHE A 68 3.67 -2.28 8.91
CA PHE A 68 3.33 -1.50 10.11
C PHE A 68 4.58 -1.08 10.92
N ASP A 69 5.56 -1.96 11.06
CA ASP A 69 6.80 -1.69 11.80
C ASP A 69 7.71 -0.69 11.07
N GLU A 70 7.60 -0.60 9.74
CA GLU A 70 8.34 0.34 8.88
C GLU A 70 7.70 1.75 8.83
N MET A 71 6.47 1.93 9.33
CA MET A 71 5.80 3.24 9.35
C MET A 71 6.44 4.18 10.38
N CYS A 72 6.96 5.33 9.93
CA CYS A 72 7.49 6.37 10.82
C CYS A 72 6.41 7.02 11.69
N GLU A 73 5.21 7.23 11.15
CA GLU A 73 4.05 7.72 11.89
C GLU A 73 3.02 6.61 12.02
N ARG A 74 2.84 6.11 13.25
CA ARG A 74 1.82 5.13 13.60
C ARG A 74 0.69 5.87 14.29
N ASN A 75 -0.50 5.87 13.70
CA ASN A 75 -1.68 6.33 14.42
C ASN A 75 -2.02 5.24 15.44
N VAL A 76 -1.68 5.47 16.71
CA VAL A 76 -2.06 4.59 17.80
C VAL A 76 -3.57 4.76 17.98
N GLY A 77 -4.35 3.73 17.64
CA GLY A 77 -5.75 3.71 18.04
C GLY A 77 -5.81 3.69 19.56
N SER A 78 -6.31 4.77 20.16
CA SER A 78 -6.66 4.86 21.57
C SER A 78 -7.73 3.86 21.97
#